data_AF-A0A7Y0CL59-F1
#
_entry.id   AF-A0A7Y0CL59-F1
#
_cell.length_a   1.000
_cell.length_b   1.000
_cell.length_c   1.000
_cell.angle_alpha   90.00
_cell.angle_beta   90.00
_cell.angle_gamma   90.00
#
_symmetry.space_group_name_H-M   'P 1'
#
loop_
_entity.id
_entity.type
_entity.pdbx_description
1 polymer ?
#
loop_
_entity_poly.entity_id
_entity_poly.type
_entity_poly.pdbx_seq_one_letter_code
_entity_poly.pdbx_strand_id
1 'polypeptide(L)'
;MEQHFRQSGQQRRFVPVYLAQATGLAIALAAPLWSGNVRAQVSDNSPQARETTWQQCASLSDDRDARLSCFDRWATQQPGNALLSPASTAASSLSLLNTSAPVALAPAPVPAAGSPASPAPVTITMEAPAAHDCKNPGFSELSRFWELEAGSDCGTFGIRGFRPISLSWIGSDSVNLQPASPATDHTATSAQAYTPSETRIQVSVRTKIAQGLLSGLLDGRQSLRRDSLWFGYSQQSYWQLFNGDLSRPFRSTDHEPEITYIYPTEAELPGGWRLRYSGLSLVHQSNGQTLPLSRSWNRLVLMAGLEKGSQFQLQGRLWQRLPEHDGDDDNPDISDYIGRAELIGSWSVNKDNTLVATVRHSLQADTNGSLRLEWLKNLADSGIAGGRNNLRFHTQLFTGYGDSLLDYNRRRTVLSIGLSLVDW
;
A
#
# COMPACT_ATOMS: atom_id res chain seq x y z
N MET A 1 -57.31 -44.70 27.74
CA MET A 1 -57.12 -45.04 29.16
C MET A 1 -55.69 -44.62 29.49
N GLU A 2 -55.47 -43.31 29.66
CA GLU A 2 -55.46 -42.59 30.95
C GLU A 2 -54.12 -42.82 31.68
N GLN A 3 -53.23 -41.81 31.72
CA GLN A 3 -53.03 -40.84 32.83
C GLN A 3 -52.33 -41.51 34.05
N HIS A 4 -51.39 -40.97 34.84
CA HIS A 4 -50.78 -39.66 35.14
C HIS A 4 -49.47 -39.98 35.94
N PHE A 5 -48.33 -39.28 35.81
CA PHE A 5 -47.87 -38.07 36.53
C PHE A 5 -47.48 -38.19 38.03
N ARG A 6 -46.17 -38.01 38.36
CA ARG A 6 -45.54 -37.23 39.48
C ARG A 6 -44.05 -37.60 39.63
N GLN A 7 -43.09 -36.71 39.34
CA GLN A 7 -42.48 -35.62 40.14
C GLN A 7 -41.46 -36.03 41.24
N SER A 8 -40.17 -35.72 40.98
CA SER A 8 -39.20 -35.04 41.87
C SER A 8 -38.05 -34.54 40.95
N GLY A 9 -37.38 -33.40 41.08
CA GLY A 9 -37.36 -32.37 42.10
C GLY A 9 -35.92 -31.98 42.43
N GLN A 10 -35.18 -31.28 41.54
CA GLN A 10 -34.01 -30.50 41.96
C GLN A 10 -33.63 -29.41 40.95
N GLN A 11 -33.80 -28.15 41.36
CA GLN A 11 -33.36 -26.95 40.65
C GLN A 11 -31.91 -26.62 41.02
N ARG A 12 -31.08 -26.27 40.03
CA ARG A 12 -29.86 -25.46 40.24
C ARG A 12 -30.02 -24.15 39.45
N ARG A 13 -29.90 -23.03 40.18
CA ARG A 13 -30.06 -21.67 39.69
C ARG A 13 -28.81 -21.21 38.92
N PHE A 14 -29.05 -20.58 37.78
CA PHE A 14 -28.13 -19.73 37.04
C PHE A 14 -28.12 -18.31 37.64
N VAL A 15 -26.95 -17.66 37.68
CA VAL A 15 -26.79 -16.23 37.97
C VAL A 15 -26.24 -15.55 36.71
N PRO A 16 -26.86 -14.46 36.22
CA PRO A 16 -26.29 -13.62 35.18
C PRO A 16 -25.60 -12.39 35.77
N VAL A 17 -24.56 -11.87 35.09
CA VAL A 17 -23.97 -10.57 35.37
C VAL A 17 -23.90 -9.78 34.06
N TYR A 18 -24.60 -8.65 34.02
CA TYR A 18 -24.38 -7.56 33.06
C TYR A 18 -24.49 -6.21 33.79
N LEU A 19 -23.73 -5.26 33.26
CA LEU A 19 -23.44 -3.87 33.66
C LEU A 19 -24.64 -2.98 34.06
N ALA A 20 -24.39 -1.98 34.92
CA ALA A 20 -24.70 -0.56 34.62
C ALA A 20 -24.14 0.45 35.67
N GLN A 21 -23.47 1.48 35.12
CA GLN A 21 -23.44 2.92 35.48
C GLN A 21 -23.22 3.42 36.92
N ALA A 22 -22.27 4.36 37.06
CA ALA A 22 -22.40 5.49 37.99
C ALA A 22 -21.65 6.74 37.47
N THR A 23 -22.42 7.80 37.30
CA THR A 23 -22.08 9.19 36.99
C THR A 23 -21.43 9.89 38.19
N GLY A 24 -20.37 10.68 37.96
CA GLY A 24 -19.77 11.57 38.96
C GLY A 24 -19.93 13.04 38.57
N LEU A 25 -20.62 13.81 39.41
CA LEU A 25 -20.80 15.26 39.31
C LEU A 25 -20.49 15.87 40.69
N ALA A 26 -19.52 16.78 40.77
CA ALA A 26 -19.42 17.81 41.83
C ALA A 26 -18.34 18.84 41.45
N ILE A 27 -18.78 20.00 40.92
CA ILE A 27 -17.97 21.22 40.81
C ILE A 27 -18.46 22.15 41.93
N ALA A 28 -17.54 22.52 42.83
CA ALA A 28 -17.78 23.51 43.88
C ALA A 28 -17.26 24.89 43.43
N LEU A 29 -18.13 25.88 43.53
CA LEU A 29 -17.88 27.30 43.31
C LEU A 29 -17.06 27.90 44.47
N ALA A 30 -16.00 28.63 44.15
CA ALA A 30 -15.40 29.61 45.05
C ALA A 30 -14.81 30.77 44.24
N ALA A 31 -15.41 31.95 44.37
CA ALA A 31 -14.83 33.22 43.96
C ALA A 31 -13.88 33.75 45.05
N PRO A 32 -12.88 34.57 44.67
CA PRO A 32 -12.72 35.82 45.40
C PRO A 32 -12.49 37.04 44.51
N LEU A 33 -13.04 38.14 45.03
CA LEU A 33 -12.89 39.53 44.62
C LEU A 33 -11.45 40.01 44.81
N TRP A 34 -10.81 40.55 43.77
CA TRP A 34 -9.63 41.41 43.91
C TRP A 34 -9.86 42.75 43.21
N SER A 35 -9.68 43.79 44.01
CA SER A 35 -9.84 45.22 43.76
C SER A 35 -8.66 45.82 42.98
N GLY A 36 -9.00 46.71 42.05
CA GLY A 36 -8.36 48.02 41.81
C GLY A 36 -6.85 48.09 41.51
N ASN A 37 -6.53 48.63 40.32
CA ASN A 37 -5.73 49.86 40.18
C ASN A 37 -5.70 50.27 38.69
N VAL A 38 -6.57 51.20 38.32
CA VAL A 38 -6.45 51.93 37.05
C VAL A 38 -5.41 53.01 37.25
N ARG A 39 -4.28 52.88 36.55
CA ARG A 39 -3.31 53.96 36.36
C ARG A 39 -3.27 54.26 34.87
N ALA A 40 -3.82 55.41 34.49
CA ALA A 40 -3.70 55.94 33.14
C ALA A 40 -2.22 56.24 32.86
N GLN A 41 -1.71 55.73 31.75
CA GLN A 41 -0.53 56.31 31.10
C GLN A 41 -0.87 56.64 29.65
N VAL A 42 -0.53 57.89 29.33
CA VAL A 42 -0.69 58.59 28.08
C VAL A 42 0.02 57.82 26.96
N SER A 43 -0.73 57.40 25.95
CA SER A 43 -0.18 56.83 24.72
C SER A 43 0.08 57.95 23.71
N ASP A 44 1.36 58.27 23.53
CA ASP A 44 1.86 59.02 22.38
C ASP A 44 1.52 58.24 21.10
N ASN A 45 0.74 58.89 20.24
CA ASN A 45 0.30 58.34 18.97
C ASN A 45 1.34 58.70 17.90
N SER A 46 2.15 57.72 17.50
CA SER A 46 2.95 57.75 16.27
C SER A 46 3.04 56.32 15.73
N PRO A 47 2.57 56.05 14.49
CA PRO A 47 2.60 54.70 13.94
C PRO A 47 4.03 54.35 13.50
N GLN A 48 4.82 53.79 14.41
CA GLN A 48 5.98 53.01 14.01
C GLN A 48 5.48 51.63 13.54
N ALA A 49 5.73 51.30 12.27
CA ALA A 49 5.48 49.98 11.71
C ALA A 49 6.25 48.94 12.54
N ARG A 50 5.54 48.19 13.38
CA ARG A 50 6.14 47.08 14.12
C ARG A 50 6.48 45.98 13.10
N GLU A 51 7.77 45.68 12.97
CA GLU A 51 8.23 44.48 12.27
C GLU A 51 7.49 43.27 12.85
N THR A 52 6.75 42.56 12.01
CA THR A 52 6.05 41.34 12.44
C THR A 52 7.12 40.25 12.57
N THR A 53 7.15 39.50 13.67
CA THR A 53 8.08 38.36 13.80
C THR A 53 7.34 37.04 13.63
N TRP A 54 8.03 36.00 13.15
CA TRP A 54 7.42 34.69 12.96
C TRP A 54 6.87 34.09 14.28
N GLN A 55 7.48 34.44 15.43
CA GLN A 55 6.98 33.99 16.74
C GLN A 55 5.60 34.58 17.08
N GLN A 56 5.30 35.80 16.62
CA GLN A 56 3.98 36.41 16.82
C GLN A 56 2.92 35.68 16.00
N CYS A 57 3.22 35.31 14.75
CA CYS A 57 2.32 34.52 13.94
C CYS A 57 2.11 33.11 14.53
N ALA A 58 3.16 32.49 15.07
CA ALA A 58 3.06 31.19 15.72
C ALA A 58 2.16 31.18 16.96
N SER A 59 2.01 32.32 17.64
CA SER A 59 1.16 32.46 18.84
C SER A 59 -0.34 32.51 18.55
N LEU A 60 -0.74 32.70 17.29
CA LEU A 60 -2.14 32.67 16.85
C LEU A 60 -2.60 31.22 16.65
N SER A 61 -2.83 30.48 17.75
CA SER A 61 -3.25 29.06 17.70
C SER A 61 -4.72 28.86 17.38
N ASP A 62 -5.57 29.82 17.76
CA ASP A 62 -7.02 29.63 17.82
C ASP A 62 -7.76 30.17 16.58
N ASP A 63 -7.04 30.85 15.68
CA ASP A 63 -7.56 31.41 14.44
C ASP A 63 -6.60 31.12 13.28
N ARG A 64 -6.99 30.13 12.45
CA ARG A 64 -6.17 29.63 11.33
C ARG A 64 -5.96 30.69 10.25
N ASP A 65 -6.97 31.50 9.96
CA ASP A 65 -6.94 32.47 8.87
C ASP A 65 -6.15 33.72 9.29
N ALA A 66 -6.29 34.14 10.55
CA ALA A 66 -5.44 35.17 11.13
C ALA A 66 -3.98 34.74 11.20
N ARG A 67 -3.71 33.47 11.51
CA ARG A 67 -2.35 32.91 11.52
C ARG A 67 -1.72 32.89 10.12
N LEU A 68 -2.45 32.42 9.12
CA LEU A 68 -1.97 32.36 7.73
C LEU A 68 -1.63 33.75 7.20
N SER A 69 -2.56 34.70 7.33
CA SER A 69 -2.34 36.08 6.87
C SER A 69 -1.22 36.82 7.62
N CYS A 70 -0.91 36.40 8.85
CA CYS A 70 0.28 36.88 9.58
C CYS A 70 1.57 36.38 8.92
N PHE A 71 1.66 35.07 8.62
CA PHE A 71 2.83 34.49 7.95
C PHE A 71 3.04 35.04 6.54
N ASP A 72 1.97 35.28 5.79
CA ASP A 72 2.06 35.90 4.46
C ASP A 72 2.69 37.30 4.53
N ARG A 73 2.25 38.14 5.48
CA ARG A 73 2.84 39.47 5.70
C ARG A 73 4.29 39.39 6.17
N TRP A 74 4.59 38.50 7.11
CA TRP A 74 5.96 38.28 7.56
C TRP A 74 6.89 37.87 6.41
N ALA A 75 6.42 37.00 5.51
CA ALA A 75 7.16 36.54 4.34
C ALA A 75 7.43 37.67 3.32
N THR A 76 6.49 38.61 3.15
CA THR A 76 6.70 39.80 2.29
C THR A 76 7.72 40.79 2.84
N GLN A 77 8.00 40.73 4.15
CA GLN A 77 8.97 41.61 4.82
C GLN A 77 10.40 41.02 4.80
N GLN A 78 10.59 39.80 4.31
CA GLN A 78 11.93 39.19 4.23
C GLN A 78 12.70 39.72 3.02
N PRO A 79 13.95 40.21 3.19
CA PRO A 79 14.79 40.63 2.09
C PRO A 79 15.11 39.44 1.18
N GLY A 80 14.47 39.38 0.01
CA GLY A 80 14.62 38.30 -0.98
C GLY A 80 13.32 37.91 -1.72
N ASN A 81 12.15 38.31 -1.22
CA ASN A 81 10.86 37.85 -1.76
C ASN A 81 10.13 38.84 -2.71
N ALA A 82 10.81 39.87 -3.20
CA ALA A 82 10.23 40.89 -4.08
C ALA A 82 10.06 40.44 -5.56
N LEU A 83 9.89 39.14 -5.83
CA LEU A 83 9.75 38.60 -7.19
C LEU A 83 8.49 37.77 -7.40
N LEU A 84 7.37 38.06 -6.72
CA LEU A 84 6.07 37.50 -7.12
C LEU A 84 4.96 38.53 -6.85
N SER A 85 4.65 39.34 -7.86
CA SER A 85 3.35 40.02 -7.98
C SER A 85 2.73 39.60 -9.32
N PRO A 86 1.47 39.13 -9.37
CA PRO A 86 0.81 38.86 -10.63
C PRO A 86 0.35 40.18 -11.26
N ALA A 87 0.99 40.57 -12.38
CA ALA A 87 0.52 41.68 -13.19
C ALA A 87 -0.74 41.25 -13.96
N SER A 88 -1.76 42.10 -13.87
CA SER A 88 -3.05 42.02 -14.54
C SER A 88 -2.91 42.05 -16.08
N THR A 89 -3.61 41.13 -16.75
CA THR A 89 -3.74 41.11 -18.21
C THR A 89 -4.77 42.14 -18.68
N ALA A 90 -4.33 43.10 -19.48
CA ALA A 90 -5.20 43.93 -20.34
C ALA A 90 -4.67 43.96 -21.78
N ALA A 91 -5.44 43.31 -22.65
CA ALA A 91 -5.66 43.44 -24.09
C ALA A 91 -4.72 44.23 -25.05
N SER A 92 -4.42 43.55 -26.18
CA SER A 92 -4.43 44.01 -27.60
C SER A 92 -3.40 45.07 -28.03
N SER A 93 -2.69 44.98 -29.17
CA SER A 93 -3.05 44.50 -30.51
C SER A 93 -1.78 44.37 -31.39
N LEU A 94 -1.88 43.53 -32.43
CA LEU A 94 -0.88 43.33 -33.50
C LEU A 94 -0.80 44.54 -34.45
N SER A 95 0.40 44.85 -34.96
CA SER A 95 0.60 45.33 -36.35
C SER A 95 2.05 45.20 -36.82
N LEU A 96 2.15 44.88 -38.11
CA LEU A 96 3.31 44.48 -38.92
C LEU A 96 4.03 45.67 -39.59
N LEU A 97 5.24 45.38 -40.13
CA LEU A 97 6.05 46.15 -41.10
C LEU A 97 6.78 47.36 -40.48
N ASN A 98 8.00 47.75 -40.84
CA ASN A 98 8.69 47.71 -42.14
C ASN A 98 10.22 47.96 -41.99
N THR A 99 10.97 47.65 -43.05
CA THR A 99 12.42 47.88 -43.30
C THR A 99 12.86 49.36 -43.36
N SER A 100 14.06 49.69 -42.85
CA SER A 100 15.15 50.42 -43.57
C SER A 100 16.29 50.86 -42.61
N ALA A 101 17.54 50.68 -43.06
CA ALA A 101 18.83 51.00 -42.42
C ALA A 101 19.12 52.53 -42.33
N PRO A 102 20.38 52.99 -42.13
CA PRO A 102 21.23 52.92 -40.93
C PRO A 102 21.64 54.34 -40.46
N VAL A 103 22.05 54.51 -39.19
CA VAL A 103 22.89 55.66 -38.79
C VAL A 103 23.99 55.18 -37.86
N ALA A 104 25.23 55.31 -38.32
CA ALA A 104 26.45 55.14 -37.56
C ALA A 104 26.89 56.49 -37.00
N LEU A 105 27.30 56.56 -35.73
CA LEU A 105 28.18 57.62 -35.21
C LEU A 105 28.94 57.13 -33.96
N ALA A 106 30.27 57.08 -34.13
CA ALA A 106 31.39 57.22 -33.17
C ALA A 106 31.50 56.29 -31.94
N PRO A 107 32.67 55.64 -31.73
CA PRO A 107 32.97 54.91 -30.49
C PRO A 107 33.53 55.85 -29.42
N ALA A 108 33.09 55.64 -28.17
CA ALA A 108 33.68 56.21 -26.96
C ALA A 108 33.82 55.09 -25.89
N PRO A 109 34.58 55.31 -24.81
CA PRO A 109 35.79 54.60 -24.45
C PRO A 109 35.57 53.31 -23.65
N VAL A 110 36.60 52.46 -23.67
CA VAL A 110 36.71 51.17 -22.94
C VAL A 110 36.62 51.37 -21.42
N PRO A 111 35.83 50.55 -20.70
CA PRO A 111 36.08 50.25 -19.29
C PRO A 111 36.71 48.85 -19.14
N ALA A 112 37.60 48.76 -18.15
CA ALA A 112 38.47 47.64 -17.84
C ALA A 112 37.75 46.29 -17.66
N ALA A 113 38.46 45.22 -18.03
CA ALA A 113 38.10 43.84 -17.75
C ALA A 113 37.87 43.64 -16.24
N GLY A 114 36.62 43.35 -15.86
CA GLY A 114 36.28 42.87 -14.53
C GLY A 114 36.78 41.45 -14.33
N SER A 115 37.47 41.20 -13.22
CA SER A 115 37.88 39.88 -12.76
C SER A 115 36.70 38.90 -12.72
N PRO A 116 36.90 37.60 -13.01
CA PRO A 116 35.84 36.61 -12.89
C PRO A 116 35.38 36.51 -11.43
N ALA A 117 34.07 36.69 -11.22
CA ALA A 117 33.44 36.48 -9.93
C ALA A 117 33.67 35.02 -9.49
N SER A 118 34.19 34.86 -8.27
CA SER A 118 34.30 33.57 -7.60
C SER A 118 32.91 32.91 -7.54
N PRO A 119 32.74 31.63 -7.90
CA PRO A 119 31.45 30.98 -7.79
C PRO A 119 31.00 30.99 -6.32
N ALA A 120 29.80 31.51 -6.07
CA ALA A 120 29.18 31.47 -4.76
C ALA A 120 29.16 30.02 -4.25
N PRO A 121 29.41 29.77 -2.95
CA PRO A 121 29.33 28.43 -2.41
C PRO A 121 27.92 27.88 -2.65
N VAL A 122 27.83 26.75 -3.35
CA VAL A 122 26.61 25.97 -3.46
C VAL A 122 26.32 25.42 -2.08
N THR A 123 25.54 26.15 -1.30
CA THR A 123 24.97 25.63 -0.07
C THR A 123 23.96 24.57 -0.48
N ILE A 124 24.38 23.30 -0.45
CA ILE A 124 23.43 22.17 -0.46
C ILE A 124 22.73 22.20 0.90
N THR A 125 21.69 23.02 1.02
CA THR A 125 20.68 22.78 2.04
C THR A 125 20.07 21.43 1.70
N MET A 126 20.44 20.40 2.45
CA MET A 126 19.65 19.19 2.55
C MET A 126 18.32 19.60 3.21
N GLU A 127 17.41 20.13 2.41
CA GLU A 127 16.02 20.25 2.80
C GLU A 127 15.53 18.83 3.01
N ALA A 128 15.21 18.51 4.27
CA ALA A 128 14.60 17.23 4.60
C ALA A 128 13.36 17.09 3.71
N PRO A 129 13.23 16.02 2.90
CA PRO A 129 12.09 15.87 2.01
C PRO A 129 10.79 16.03 2.80
N ALA A 130 9.83 16.72 2.20
CA ALA A 130 8.50 16.88 2.75
C ALA A 130 7.94 15.51 3.19
N ALA A 131 7.22 15.53 4.31
CA ALA A 131 6.62 14.40 5.01
C ALA A 131 6.38 13.14 4.15
N HIS A 132 7.05 12.04 4.51
CA HIS A 132 6.68 10.65 4.20
C HIS A 132 6.07 10.42 2.79
N ASP A 133 6.88 10.45 1.73
CA ASP A 133 6.43 10.25 0.34
C ASP A 133 6.95 8.95 -0.29
N CYS A 134 6.30 7.82 0.03
CA CYS A 134 6.55 6.54 -0.64
C CYS A 134 6.07 6.49 -2.09
N LYS A 135 5.47 7.56 -2.63
CA LYS A 135 5.03 7.67 -4.03
C LYS A 135 6.02 8.41 -4.91
N ASN A 136 7.12 8.91 -4.34
CA ASN A 136 8.12 9.67 -5.07
C ASN A 136 8.75 8.84 -6.21
N PRO A 137 8.51 9.20 -7.50
CA PRO A 137 8.99 8.44 -8.65
C PRO A 137 10.52 8.47 -8.82
N GLY A 138 11.24 9.28 -8.04
CA GLY A 138 12.70 9.25 -7.96
C GLY A 138 13.26 7.97 -7.32
N PHE A 139 12.44 7.21 -6.60
CA PHE A 139 12.79 5.90 -6.06
C PHE A 139 12.25 4.78 -6.93
N SER A 140 12.99 3.69 -7.05
CA SER A 140 12.54 2.47 -7.75
C SER A 140 11.26 1.89 -7.15
N GLU A 141 10.49 1.18 -7.97
CA GLU A 141 9.27 0.45 -7.56
C GLU A 141 9.48 -0.43 -6.32
N LEU A 142 10.54 -1.24 -6.26
CA LEU A 142 10.79 -2.12 -5.10
C LEU A 142 11.11 -1.33 -3.83
N SER A 143 11.82 -0.19 -3.96
CA SER A 143 12.06 0.71 -2.83
C SER A 143 10.80 1.37 -2.33
N ARG A 144 9.91 1.83 -3.22
CA ARG A 144 8.63 2.44 -2.84
C ARG A 144 7.68 1.42 -2.25
N PHE A 145 7.66 0.21 -2.82
CA PHE A 145 6.86 -0.89 -2.30
C PHE A 145 7.33 -1.23 -0.89
N TRP A 146 8.57 -1.65 -0.68
CA TRP A 146 9.01 -2.06 0.67
C TRP A 146 9.51 -0.92 1.56
N GLU A 147 9.42 0.32 1.08
CA GLU A 147 9.84 1.54 1.78
C GLU A 147 11.26 1.40 2.34
N LEU A 148 12.18 0.98 1.46
CA LEU A 148 13.54 0.54 1.80
C LEU A 148 14.46 1.69 2.21
N GLU A 149 14.12 2.91 1.81
CA GLU A 149 14.92 4.13 1.96
C GLU A 149 14.10 5.25 2.59
N ALA A 150 14.75 6.16 3.33
CA ALA A 150 14.10 7.26 4.04
C ALA A 150 13.24 8.16 3.14
N GLY A 151 13.66 8.39 1.89
CA GLY A 151 12.89 9.16 0.91
C GLY A 151 11.74 8.39 0.25
N SER A 152 11.59 7.10 0.55
CA SER A 152 10.49 6.24 0.09
C SER A 152 9.62 5.74 1.25
N ASP A 153 9.76 6.31 2.46
CA ASP A 153 9.03 5.92 3.66
C ASP A 153 7.69 6.66 3.75
N CYS A 154 6.59 5.93 3.99
CA CYS A 154 5.25 6.46 4.25
C CYS A 154 4.85 6.36 5.74
N GLY A 155 5.75 5.92 6.62
CA GLY A 155 5.53 5.80 8.07
C GLY A 155 4.77 4.53 8.48
N THR A 156 4.58 4.31 9.77
CA THR A 156 3.93 3.08 10.28
C THR A 156 2.41 3.21 10.33
N PHE A 157 1.70 2.07 10.37
CA PHE A 157 0.24 1.94 10.56
C PHE A 157 -0.68 2.48 9.45
N GLY A 158 -0.14 3.15 8.42
CA GLY A 158 -0.89 3.41 7.18
C GLY A 158 -1.18 2.12 6.41
N ILE A 159 -2.32 2.07 5.70
CA ILE A 159 -2.68 0.93 4.85
C ILE A 159 -2.19 1.19 3.43
N ARG A 160 -1.51 0.22 2.83
CA ARG A 160 -1.10 0.21 1.41
C ARG A 160 -1.69 -1.00 0.70
N GLY A 161 -1.77 -0.94 -0.62
CA GLY A 161 -1.95 -2.14 -1.44
C GLY A 161 -0.79 -3.12 -1.26
N PHE A 162 -1.09 -4.43 -1.31
CA PHE A 162 -0.07 -5.48 -1.22
C PHE A 162 0.01 -6.35 -2.47
N ARG A 163 -1.10 -6.98 -2.85
CA ARG A 163 -1.32 -7.59 -4.17
C ARG A 163 -2.40 -6.79 -4.91
N PRO A 164 -2.61 -7.00 -6.22
CA PRO A 164 -3.65 -6.27 -6.96
C PRO A 164 -5.02 -6.45 -6.27
N ILE A 165 -5.68 -5.34 -5.93
CA ILE A 165 -7.04 -5.36 -5.40
C ILE A 165 -7.95 -5.39 -6.61
N SER A 166 -8.71 -6.46 -6.84
CA SER A 166 -9.36 -6.68 -8.12
C SER A 166 -10.77 -7.24 -8.01
N LEU A 167 -11.57 -6.93 -9.03
CA LEU A 167 -12.85 -7.55 -9.32
C LEU A 167 -12.82 -8.00 -10.78
N SER A 168 -13.05 -9.28 -11.00
CA SER A 168 -12.96 -9.88 -12.33
C SER A 168 -14.04 -10.93 -12.56
N TRP A 169 -14.41 -11.09 -13.82
CA TRP A 169 -15.06 -12.31 -14.27
C TRP A 169 -13.98 -13.35 -14.58
N ILE A 170 -14.23 -14.60 -14.22
CA ILE A 170 -13.38 -15.73 -14.58
C ILE A 170 -14.16 -16.77 -15.37
N GLY A 171 -13.52 -17.32 -16.39
CA GLY A 171 -13.96 -18.51 -17.11
C GLY A 171 -12.89 -19.59 -17.02
N SER A 172 -13.29 -20.82 -16.72
CA SER A 172 -12.37 -21.94 -16.55
C SER A 172 -12.73 -23.14 -17.40
N ASP A 173 -11.74 -23.98 -17.69
CA ASP A 173 -11.93 -25.25 -18.41
C ASP A 173 -12.78 -26.26 -17.64
N SER A 174 -12.87 -26.11 -16.33
CA SER A 174 -13.56 -27.03 -15.43
C SER A 174 -13.74 -26.43 -14.05
N VAL A 175 -14.67 -26.94 -13.24
CA VAL A 175 -14.88 -26.55 -11.83
C VAL A 175 -15.00 -27.78 -10.95
N ASN A 176 -14.52 -27.69 -9.71
CA ASN A 176 -14.57 -28.80 -8.76
C ASN A 176 -15.94 -28.87 -8.10
N LEU A 177 -16.69 -29.93 -8.40
CA LEU A 177 -18.04 -30.14 -7.88
C LEU A 177 -18.02 -30.86 -6.53
N GLN A 178 -16.96 -31.62 -6.24
CA GLN A 178 -16.85 -32.45 -5.04
C GLN A 178 -15.39 -32.51 -4.57
N PRO A 179 -14.89 -31.46 -3.89
CA PRO A 179 -13.51 -31.38 -3.45
C PRO A 179 -13.13 -32.48 -2.45
N ALA A 180 -11.88 -32.94 -2.53
CA ALA A 180 -11.33 -33.96 -1.63
C ALA A 180 -9.86 -33.67 -1.30
N SER A 181 -9.40 -34.16 -0.16
CA SER A 181 -7.98 -34.28 0.20
C SER A 181 -7.75 -35.68 0.79
N PRO A 182 -6.50 -36.17 0.88
CA PRO A 182 -6.21 -37.49 1.44
C PRO A 182 -6.41 -37.56 2.96
N ALA A 183 -6.66 -36.43 3.63
CA ALA A 183 -6.93 -36.41 5.07
C ALA A 183 -8.31 -37.03 5.38
N THR A 184 -8.40 -37.73 6.51
CA THR A 184 -9.64 -38.34 6.99
C THR A 184 -10.75 -37.29 7.11
N ASP A 185 -11.97 -37.59 6.66
CA ASP A 185 -13.13 -36.68 6.70
C ASP A 185 -13.03 -35.40 5.85
N HIS A 186 -12.05 -35.29 4.92
CA HIS A 186 -11.86 -34.11 4.05
C HIS A 186 -12.37 -34.28 2.61
N THR A 187 -13.30 -35.22 2.41
CA THR A 187 -13.98 -35.46 1.13
C THR A 187 -15.41 -34.96 1.19
N ALA A 188 -15.77 -34.06 0.27
CA ALA A 188 -17.13 -33.56 0.15
C ALA A 188 -18.13 -34.73 -0.05
N THR A 189 -19.20 -34.75 0.75
CA THR A 189 -20.17 -35.86 0.75
C THR A 189 -21.16 -35.81 -0.41
N SER A 190 -21.36 -34.62 -1.00
CA SER A 190 -22.22 -34.42 -2.15
C SER A 190 -21.59 -33.47 -3.16
N ALA A 191 -21.88 -33.71 -4.44
CA ALA A 191 -21.49 -32.80 -5.50
C ALA A 191 -22.41 -31.57 -5.52
N GLN A 192 -21.81 -30.39 -5.61
CA GLN A 192 -22.53 -29.12 -5.81
C GLN A 192 -22.50 -28.76 -7.29
N ALA A 193 -23.63 -28.31 -7.85
CA ALA A 193 -23.77 -27.97 -9.27
C ALA A 193 -23.16 -26.60 -9.62
N TYR A 194 -21.88 -26.42 -9.28
CA TYR A 194 -21.12 -25.21 -9.64
C TYR A 194 -20.91 -25.11 -11.15
N THR A 195 -20.78 -23.88 -11.63
CA THR A 195 -20.47 -23.58 -13.03
C THR A 195 -19.01 -23.14 -13.20
N PRO A 196 -18.38 -23.36 -14.37
CA PRO A 196 -16.99 -22.93 -14.63
C PRO A 196 -16.78 -21.42 -14.75
N SER A 197 -17.87 -20.63 -14.75
CA SER A 197 -17.85 -19.18 -14.82
C SER A 197 -18.15 -18.58 -13.43
N GLU A 198 -17.24 -17.77 -12.90
CA GLU A 198 -17.36 -17.19 -11.56
C GLU A 198 -16.98 -15.71 -11.59
N THR A 199 -17.33 -14.98 -10.53
CA THR A 199 -16.75 -13.68 -10.23
C THR A 199 -15.62 -13.89 -9.23
N ARG A 200 -14.42 -13.36 -9.51
CA ARG A 200 -13.28 -13.40 -8.59
C ARG A 200 -13.07 -12.03 -7.98
N ILE A 201 -13.00 -12.00 -6.65
CA ILE A 201 -12.72 -10.81 -5.84
C ILE A 201 -11.37 -11.02 -5.16
N GLN A 202 -10.46 -10.06 -5.30
CA GLN A 202 -9.19 -10.04 -4.58
C GLN A 202 -9.08 -8.76 -3.76
N VAL A 203 -8.84 -8.93 -2.46
CA VAL A 203 -8.53 -7.83 -1.55
C VAL A 203 -7.17 -8.12 -0.94
N SER A 204 -6.25 -7.17 -0.98
CA SER A 204 -4.92 -7.39 -0.45
C SER A 204 -4.31 -6.09 0.03
N VAL A 205 -4.01 -6.06 1.33
CA VAL A 205 -3.50 -4.88 2.02
C VAL A 205 -2.30 -5.25 2.86
N ARG A 206 -1.47 -4.25 3.14
CA ARG A 206 -0.39 -4.35 4.12
C ARG A 206 -0.22 -3.07 4.90
N THR A 207 0.38 -3.20 6.07
CA THR A 207 0.78 -2.07 6.89
C THR A 207 2.17 -2.32 7.47
N LYS A 208 2.98 -1.25 7.48
CA LYS A 208 4.28 -1.25 8.14
C LYS A 208 4.05 -1.10 9.64
N ILE A 209 4.45 -2.07 10.43
CA ILE A 209 4.27 -2.08 11.89
C ILE A 209 5.48 -1.44 12.59
N ALA A 210 6.68 -1.74 12.10
CA ALA A 210 7.93 -1.23 12.67
C ALA A 210 9.00 -1.04 11.58
N GLN A 211 10.01 -0.23 11.88
CA GLN A 211 11.17 -0.01 11.01
C GLN A 211 12.42 0.33 11.80
N GLY A 212 13.59 0.12 11.18
CA GLY A 212 14.88 0.41 11.80
C GLY A 212 15.21 -0.52 12.96
N LEU A 213 14.79 -1.80 12.90
CA LEU A 213 14.97 -2.79 13.96
C LEU A 213 16.42 -3.26 14.04
N LEU A 214 16.90 -3.98 13.02
CA LEU A 214 18.27 -4.43 12.89
C LEU A 214 19.17 -3.37 12.25
N SER A 215 18.69 -2.65 11.23
CA SER A 215 19.55 -1.65 10.56
C SER A 215 19.90 -0.49 11.50
N GLY A 216 18.98 -0.11 12.39
CA GLY A 216 19.24 0.89 13.42
C GLY A 216 20.28 0.45 14.46
N LEU A 217 20.40 -0.86 14.71
CA LEU A 217 21.39 -1.45 15.61
C LEU A 217 22.77 -1.61 14.95
N LEU A 218 22.79 -2.06 13.69
CA LEU A 218 24.02 -2.41 12.97
C LEU A 218 24.67 -1.20 12.28
N ASP A 219 23.88 -0.36 11.62
CA ASP A 219 24.36 0.73 10.75
C ASP A 219 24.20 2.12 11.42
N GLY A 220 23.63 2.15 12.62
CA GLY A 220 23.29 3.37 13.35
C GLY A 220 22.06 4.09 12.77
N ARG A 221 21.47 4.98 13.58
CA ARG A 221 20.22 5.71 13.23
C ARG A 221 20.35 6.68 12.04
N GLN A 222 21.55 6.83 11.46
CA GLN A 222 21.81 7.71 10.32
C GLN A 222 21.79 6.97 8.97
N SER A 223 21.58 5.65 8.94
CA SER A 223 21.41 4.95 7.66
C SER A 223 20.18 5.48 6.92
N LEU A 224 20.38 5.83 5.64
CA LEU A 224 19.29 6.17 4.71
C LEU A 224 18.41 4.96 4.42
N ARG A 225 18.91 3.73 4.67
CA ARG A 225 18.19 2.48 4.46
C ARG A 225 17.59 1.98 5.76
N ARG A 226 16.34 1.51 5.72
CA ARG A 226 15.64 1.01 6.90
C ARG A 226 15.01 -0.34 6.62
N ASP A 227 15.34 -1.30 7.47
CA ASP A 227 14.60 -2.54 7.55
C ASP A 227 13.21 -2.30 8.13
N SER A 228 12.28 -3.21 7.88
CA SER A 228 10.88 -3.02 8.27
C SER A 228 10.15 -4.32 8.55
N LEU A 229 9.21 -4.26 9.48
CA LEU A 229 8.29 -5.33 9.80
C LEU A 229 6.89 -4.94 9.30
N TRP A 230 6.26 -5.86 8.60
CA TRP A 230 4.97 -5.66 7.94
C TRP A 230 3.97 -6.70 8.40
N PHE A 231 2.71 -6.29 8.48
CA PHE A 231 1.58 -7.20 8.47
C PHE A 231 0.86 -7.06 7.14
N GLY A 232 0.58 -8.20 6.50
CA GLY A 232 -0.18 -8.31 5.27
C GLY A 232 -1.42 -9.16 5.49
N TYR A 233 -2.47 -8.85 4.75
CA TYR A 233 -3.66 -9.68 4.63
C TYR A 233 -4.11 -9.72 3.17
N SER A 234 -4.15 -10.91 2.59
CA SER A 234 -4.71 -11.14 1.26
C SER A 234 -5.92 -12.06 1.35
N GLN A 235 -6.95 -11.77 0.58
CA GLN A 235 -8.15 -12.57 0.45
C GLN A 235 -8.48 -12.74 -1.03
N GLN A 236 -8.81 -13.97 -1.42
CA GLN A 236 -9.29 -14.28 -2.77
C GLN A 236 -10.59 -15.08 -2.68
N SER A 237 -11.68 -14.54 -3.23
CA SER A 237 -13.00 -15.16 -3.21
C SER A 237 -13.48 -15.53 -4.60
N TYR A 238 -14.11 -16.70 -4.71
CA TYR A 238 -14.72 -17.26 -5.91
C TYR A 238 -16.22 -17.29 -5.73
N TRP A 239 -16.92 -16.44 -6.46
CA TRP A 239 -18.35 -16.22 -6.31
C TRP A 239 -19.11 -16.76 -7.51
N GLN A 240 -20.05 -17.67 -7.28
CA GLN A 240 -20.97 -18.19 -8.29
C GLN A 240 -22.08 -17.17 -8.60
N LEU A 241 -21.71 -15.91 -8.83
CA LEU A 241 -22.62 -14.78 -9.00
C LEU A 241 -23.72 -15.02 -10.04
N PHE A 242 -23.40 -15.78 -11.10
CA PHE A 242 -24.32 -16.07 -12.21
C PHE A 242 -25.09 -17.39 -12.05
N ASN A 243 -24.83 -18.16 -10.99
CA ASN A 243 -25.50 -19.44 -10.73
C ASN A 243 -26.78 -19.22 -9.92
N GLY A 244 -27.87 -18.91 -10.62
CA GLY A 244 -29.18 -18.68 -10.01
C GLY A 244 -29.73 -19.91 -9.29
N ASP A 245 -29.49 -21.12 -9.82
CA ASP A 245 -30.03 -22.38 -9.31
C ASP A 245 -29.49 -22.73 -7.91
N LEU A 246 -28.26 -22.29 -7.60
CA LEU A 246 -27.65 -22.45 -6.27
C LEU A 246 -27.79 -21.23 -5.36
N SER A 247 -28.60 -20.22 -5.74
CA SER A 247 -28.71 -18.95 -5.01
C SER A 247 -27.39 -18.17 -4.90
N ARG A 248 -26.53 -18.29 -5.92
CA ARG A 248 -25.30 -17.49 -6.11
C ARG A 248 -24.32 -17.53 -4.93
N PRO A 249 -23.87 -18.71 -4.48
CA PRO A 249 -23.02 -18.85 -3.30
C PRO A 249 -21.57 -18.47 -3.61
N PHE A 250 -20.79 -18.14 -2.57
CA PHE A 250 -19.33 -18.23 -2.67
C PHE A 250 -18.92 -19.70 -2.66
N ARG A 251 -18.13 -20.12 -3.66
CA ARG A 251 -17.59 -21.49 -3.73
C ARG A 251 -16.37 -21.66 -2.82
N SER A 252 -15.49 -20.67 -2.79
CA SER A 252 -14.32 -20.65 -1.90
C SER A 252 -13.93 -19.21 -1.58
N THR A 253 -13.39 -19.00 -0.39
CA THR A 253 -12.66 -17.78 -0.03
C THR A 253 -11.39 -18.19 0.68
N ASP A 254 -10.25 -17.79 0.14
CA ASP A 254 -8.95 -18.08 0.75
C ASP A 254 -8.47 -16.83 1.47
N HIS A 255 -8.09 -16.99 2.74
CA HIS A 255 -7.56 -15.98 3.65
C HIS A 255 -6.07 -16.22 3.86
N GLU A 256 -5.23 -15.22 3.63
CA GLU A 256 -3.76 -15.31 3.70
C GLU A 256 -3.18 -14.14 4.49
N PRO A 257 -3.24 -14.17 5.84
CA PRO A 257 -2.48 -13.24 6.68
C PRO A 257 -0.99 -13.61 6.70
N GLU A 258 -0.14 -12.59 6.73
CA GLU A 258 1.32 -12.76 6.83
C GLU A 258 1.99 -11.70 7.71
N ILE A 259 3.06 -12.10 8.38
CA ILE A 259 4.02 -11.18 9.03
C ILE A 259 5.33 -11.28 8.27
N THR A 260 5.76 -10.17 7.70
CA THR A 260 6.89 -10.12 6.77
C THR A 260 7.94 -9.13 7.26
N TYR A 261 9.15 -9.62 7.49
CA TYR A 261 10.32 -8.80 7.79
C TYR A 261 11.15 -8.61 6.51
N ILE A 262 11.47 -7.36 6.20
CA ILE A 262 12.24 -6.96 5.01
C ILE A 262 13.50 -6.24 5.45
N TYR A 263 14.63 -6.67 4.90
CA TYR A 263 15.93 -6.05 5.07
C TYR A 263 16.44 -5.49 3.73
N PRO A 264 16.89 -4.22 3.68
CA PRO A 264 17.36 -3.56 2.46
C PRO A 264 18.77 -4.05 2.07
N THR A 265 18.82 -5.25 1.49
CA THR A 265 20.04 -5.87 0.96
C THR A 265 20.36 -5.31 -0.42
N GLU A 266 21.18 -4.26 -0.48
CA GLU A 266 21.58 -3.68 -1.75
C GLU A 266 22.89 -4.28 -2.28
N ALA A 267 22.85 -4.86 -3.48
CA ALA A 267 24.04 -5.36 -4.17
C ALA A 267 23.90 -5.26 -5.69
N GLU A 268 24.97 -4.84 -6.36
CA GLU A 268 25.05 -4.90 -7.82
C GLU A 268 25.34 -6.32 -8.29
N LEU A 269 24.66 -6.75 -9.35
CA LEU A 269 24.76 -8.07 -9.93
C LEU A 269 25.08 -7.98 -11.43
N PRO A 270 25.64 -9.03 -12.04
CA PRO A 270 25.99 -9.05 -13.46
C PRO A 270 24.82 -8.66 -14.37
N GLY A 271 25.13 -7.99 -15.49
CA GLY A 271 24.13 -7.61 -16.48
C GLY A 271 23.22 -6.45 -16.07
N GLY A 272 23.61 -5.65 -15.08
CA GLY A 272 22.91 -4.44 -14.65
C GLY A 272 21.73 -4.69 -13.70
N TRP A 273 21.68 -5.88 -13.10
CA TRP A 273 20.71 -6.19 -12.06
C TRP A 273 21.15 -5.65 -10.71
N ARG A 274 20.19 -5.27 -9.88
CA ARG A 274 20.43 -4.86 -8.49
C ARG A 274 19.55 -5.68 -7.58
N LEU A 275 20.15 -6.39 -6.62
CA LEU A 275 19.43 -6.89 -5.47
C LEU A 275 19.01 -5.67 -4.63
N ARG A 276 17.73 -5.60 -4.25
CA ARG A 276 17.18 -4.46 -3.49
C ARG A 276 16.83 -4.85 -2.06
N TYR A 277 16.35 -6.07 -1.86
CA TYR A 277 16.01 -6.56 -0.52
C TYR A 277 16.09 -8.08 -0.43
N SER A 278 16.21 -8.55 0.82
CA SER A 278 15.87 -9.91 1.23
C SER A 278 14.89 -9.85 2.39
N GLY A 279 14.09 -10.89 2.58
CA GLY A 279 13.10 -10.93 3.64
C GLY A 279 12.71 -12.32 4.08
N LEU A 280 12.07 -12.37 5.23
CA LEU A 280 11.47 -13.57 5.82
C LEU A 280 10.01 -13.29 6.11
N SER A 281 9.14 -14.26 5.87
CA SER A 281 7.71 -14.13 6.16
C SER A 281 7.14 -15.39 6.79
N LEU A 282 6.30 -15.20 7.80
CA LEU A 282 5.43 -16.24 8.34
C LEU A 282 4.05 -16.04 7.73
N VAL A 283 3.59 -17.05 7.00
CA VAL A 283 2.32 -16.98 6.25
C VAL A 283 1.41 -18.09 6.71
N HIS A 284 0.22 -17.73 7.16
CA HIS A 284 -0.89 -18.66 7.31
C HIS A 284 -1.80 -18.51 6.10
N GLN A 285 -2.33 -19.62 5.57
CA GLN A 285 -3.34 -19.56 4.53
C GLN A 285 -4.41 -20.62 4.82
N SER A 286 -5.68 -20.22 4.82
CA SER A 286 -6.81 -21.12 5.02
C SER A 286 -8.03 -20.66 4.23
N ASN A 287 -8.96 -21.57 3.97
CA ASN A 287 -10.21 -21.22 3.28
C ASN A 287 -11.39 -20.90 4.22
N GLY A 288 -11.16 -20.92 5.53
CA GLY A 288 -12.17 -20.62 6.55
C GLY A 288 -13.37 -21.58 6.59
N GLN A 289 -13.27 -22.76 5.95
CA GLN A 289 -14.34 -23.75 5.93
C GLN A 289 -14.20 -24.76 7.07
N THR A 290 -15.29 -25.42 7.44
CA THR A 290 -15.26 -26.61 8.30
C THR A 290 -15.09 -27.89 7.46
N LEU A 291 -14.91 -29.03 8.12
CA LEU A 291 -14.99 -30.33 7.47
C LEU A 291 -16.31 -30.49 6.69
N PRO A 292 -16.28 -31.15 5.53
CA PRO A 292 -15.12 -31.77 4.86
C PRO A 292 -14.32 -30.83 3.94
N LEU A 293 -14.68 -29.55 3.87
CA LEU A 293 -14.12 -28.59 2.91
C LEU A 293 -12.95 -27.78 3.47
N SER A 294 -12.61 -27.96 4.76
CA SER A 294 -11.49 -27.29 5.43
C SER A 294 -10.18 -27.50 4.67
N ARG A 295 -9.46 -26.41 4.39
CA ARG A 295 -8.11 -26.44 3.80
C ARG A 295 -7.28 -25.38 4.47
N SER A 296 -6.09 -25.74 4.94
CA SER A 296 -5.15 -24.81 5.54
C SER A 296 -3.72 -25.30 5.48
N TRP A 297 -2.78 -24.37 5.62
CA TRP A 297 -1.35 -24.64 5.78
C TRP A 297 -0.61 -23.41 6.28
N ASN A 298 0.55 -23.66 6.90
CA ASN A 298 1.44 -22.63 7.42
C ASN A 298 2.81 -22.70 6.73
N ARG A 299 3.43 -21.55 6.47
CA ARG A 299 4.69 -21.46 5.71
C ARG A 299 5.67 -20.47 6.35
N LEU A 300 6.94 -20.86 6.40
CA LEU A 300 8.07 -19.93 6.53
C LEU A 300 8.62 -19.66 5.12
N VAL A 301 8.64 -18.40 4.72
CA VAL A 301 9.02 -17.97 3.38
C VAL A 301 10.29 -17.13 3.43
N LEU A 302 11.31 -17.53 2.67
CA LEU A 302 12.45 -16.70 2.32
C LEU A 302 12.17 -16.00 0.99
N MET A 303 12.46 -14.70 0.90
CA MET A 303 12.23 -13.94 -0.32
C MET A 303 13.36 -12.95 -0.62
N ALA A 304 13.51 -12.62 -1.90
CA ALA A 304 14.41 -11.58 -2.37
C ALA A 304 13.84 -10.90 -3.61
N GLY A 305 14.13 -9.61 -3.76
CA GLY A 305 13.71 -8.83 -4.93
C GLY A 305 14.90 -8.18 -5.63
N LEU A 306 14.92 -8.35 -6.94
CA LEU A 306 15.89 -7.78 -7.85
C LEU A 306 15.19 -6.88 -8.85
N GLU A 307 15.90 -5.88 -9.34
CA GLU A 307 15.42 -5.01 -10.42
C GLU A 307 16.53 -4.71 -11.42
N LYS A 308 16.11 -4.31 -12.62
CA LYS A 308 17.02 -3.84 -13.66
C LYS A 308 16.38 -2.64 -14.37
N GLY A 309 17.01 -1.48 -14.20
CA GLY A 309 16.45 -0.20 -14.62
C GLY A 309 15.09 0.07 -13.96
N SER A 310 14.24 0.83 -14.64
CA SER A 310 12.85 1.08 -14.21
C SER A 310 11.84 0.07 -14.79
N GLN A 311 12.30 -0.86 -15.62
CA GLN A 311 11.42 -1.69 -16.45
C GLN A 311 11.23 -3.10 -15.92
N PHE A 312 12.26 -3.71 -15.32
CA PHE A 312 12.24 -5.12 -14.95
C PHE A 312 12.35 -5.30 -13.43
N GLN A 313 11.52 -6.18 -12.90
CA GLN A 313 11.59 -6.65 -11.52
C GLN A 313 11.50 -8.17 -11.50
N LEU A 314 12.23 -8.78 -10.59
CA LEU A 314 12.21 -10.22 -10.34
C LEU A 314 12.12 -10.45 -8.84
N GLN A 315 11.13 -11.21 -8.38
CA GLN A 315 11.00 -11.63 -7.00
C GLN A 315 11.08 -13.16 -6.92
N GLY A 316 12.00 -13.65 -6.12
CA GLY A 316 12.10 -15.07 -5.78
C GLY A 316 11.55 -15.32 -4.39
N ARG A 317 10.78 -16.40 -4.23
CA ARG A 317 10.29 -16.89 -2.95
C ARG A 317 10.56 -18.39 -2.85
N LEU A 318 11.10 -18.81 -1.72
CA LEU A 318 11.24 -20.20 -1.32
C LEU A 318 10.52 -20.37 0.00
N TRP A 319 9.82 -21.49 0.20
CA TRP A 319 9.16 -21.73 1.47
C TRP A 319 9.26 -23.16 1.94
N GLN A 320 9.29 -23.27 3.25
CA GLN A 320 9.13 -24.51 3.97
C GLN A 320 7.73 -24.51 4.60
N ARG A 321 6.98 -25.57 4.35
CA ARG A 321 5.74 -25.84 5.07
C ARG A 321 6.08 -26.12 6.53
N LEU A 322 5.39 -25.45 7.44
CA LEU A 322 5.46 -25.74 8.86
C LEU A 322 4.55 -26.95 9.17
N PRO A 323 5.03 -27.94 9.93
CA PRO A 323 4.24 -29.11 10.26
C PRO A 323 3.04 -28.74 11.15
N GLU A 324 1.94 -29.43 10.93
CA GLU A 324 0.74 -29.42 11.78
C GLU A 324 0.70 -30.72 12.60
N HIS A 325 -0.11 -30.76 13.66
CA HIS A 325 -0.23 -31.96 14.48
C HIS A 325 -0.93 -33.08 13.69
N ASP A 326 -0.56 -34.34 13.96
CA ASP A 326 -1.18 -35.50 13.33
C ASP A 326 -2.70 -35.51 13.59
N GLY A 327 -3.48 -35.55 12.51
CA GLY A 327 -4.95 -35.50 12.57
C GLY A 327 -5.56 -34.11 12.37
N ASP A 328 -4.75 -33.04 12.46
CA ASP A 328 -5.18 -31.65 12.22
C ASP A 328 -4.73 -31.11 10.85
N ASP A 329 -4.01 -31.91 10.05
CA ASP A 329 -3.54 -31.54 8.71
C ASP A 329 -4.65 -31.72 7.66
N ASP A 330 -5.23 -30.61 7.20
CA ASP A 330 -6.33 -30.63 6.24
C ASP A 330 -5.94 -31.17 4.85
N ASN A 331 -4.66 -31.10 4.49
CA ASN A 331 -4.15 -31.37 3.14
C ASN A 331 -2.64 -31.73 3.18
N PRO A 332 -2.29 -32.97 3.59
CA PRO A 332 -0.90 -33.35 3.85
C PRO A 332 -0.01 -33.33 2.59
N ASP A 333 -0.60 -33.50 1.43
CA ASP A 333 0.01 -33.51 0.10
C ASP A 333 0.04 -32.12 -0.58
N ILE A 334 -0.38 -31.03 0.07
CA ILE A 334 -0.48 -29.70 -0.57
C ILE A 334 0.83 -29.21 -1.20
N SER A 335 1.95 -29.55 -0.57
CA SER A 335 3.28 -29.16 -1.06
C SER A 335 3.67 -29.91 -2.33
N ASP A 336 3.02 -31.01 -2.65
CA ASP A 336 3.28 -31.78 -3.87
C ASP A 336 2.62 -31.15 -5.09
N TYR A 337 1.67 -30.23 -4.89
CA TYR A 337 0.95 -29.54 -5.95
C TYR A 337 1.31 -28.06 -6.08
N ILE A 338 1.10 -27.27 -5.02
CA ILE A 338 1.38 -25.81 -5.04
C ILE A 338 2.90 -25.58 -5.03
N GLY A 339 3.62 -26.46 -4.36
CA GLY A 339 5.07 -26.52 -4.36
C GLY A 339 5.78 -25.77 -3.25
N ARG A 340 7.04 -25.39 -3.51
CA ARG A 340 8.00 -24.85 -2.54
C ARG A 340 8.73 -23.59 -3.03
N ALA A 341 8.49 -23.20 -4.27
CA ALA A 341 9.13 -22.06 -4.89
C ALA A 341 8.16 -21.26 -5.76
N GLU A 342 8.33 -19.95 -5.76
CA GLU A 342 7.64 -19.00 -6.64
C GLU A 342 8.65 -18.02 -7.22
N LEU A 343 8.55 -17.78 -8.53
CA LEU A 343 9.29 -16.74 -9.22
C LEU A 343 8.30 -15.81 -9.90
N ILE A 344 8.39 -14.52 -9.58
CA ILE A 344 7.54 -13.48 -10.17
C ILE A 344 8.45 -12.55 -10.98
N GLY A 345 8.24 -12.49 -12.29
CA GLY A 345 8.86 -11.51 -13.17
C GLY A 345 7.83 -10.46 -13.57
N SER A 346 8.20 -9.18 -13.47
CA SER A 346 7.39 -8.06 -13.94
C SER A 346 8.16 -7.24 -14.96
N TRP A 347 7.49 -6.86 -16.04
CA TRP A 347 8.02 -6.02 -17.11
C TRP A 347 7.07 -4.86 -17.40
N SER A 348 7.50 -3.65 -17.03
CA SER A 348 6.87 -2.39 -17.44
C SER A 348 7.30 -2.06 -18.86
N VAL A 349 6.48 -2.50 -19.83
CA VAL A 349 6.71 -2.28 -21.27
C VAL A 349 6.74 -0.78 -21.57
N ASN A 350 5.83 -0.03 -20.96
CA ASN A 350 5.77 1.43 -20.98
C ASN A 350 4.96 1.92 -19.75
N LYS A 351 4.71 3.23 -19.66
CA LYS A 351 3.96 3.86 -18.55
C LYS A 351 2.55 3.28 -18.34
N ASP A 352 1.98 2.67 -19.38
CA ASP A 352 0.59 2.22 -19.40
C ASP A 352 0.47 0.70 -19.33
N ASN A 353 1.51 -0.08 -19.61
CA ASN A 353 1.41 -1.52 -19.78
C ASN A 353 2.47 -2.26 -18.97
N THR A 354 2.00 -3.17 -18.12
CA THR A 354 2.83 -4.07 -17.34
C THR A 354 2.45 -5.51 -17.64
N LEU A 355 3.44 -6.35 -17.89
CA LEU A 355 3.30 -7.80 -18.02
C LEU A 355 3.89 -8.46 -16.79
N VAL A 356 3.19 -9.43 -16.22
CA VAL A 356 3.68 -10.20 -15.05
C VAL A 356 3.58 -11.69 -15.37
N ALA A 357 4.63 -12.43 -15.04
CA ALA A 357 4.65 -13.88 -15.07
C ALA A 357 4.98 -14.41 -13.68
N THR A 358 4.09 -15.24 -13.13
CA THR A 358 4.32 -15.96 -11.87
C THR A 358 4.43 -17.44 -12.16
N VAL A 359 5.55 -18.05 -11.78
CA VAL A 359 5.78 -19.49 -11.90
C VAL A 359 5.89 -20.07 -10.50
N ARG A 360 5.14 -21.13 -10.22
CA ARG A 360 5.29 -21.96 -9.01
C ARG A 360 5.72 -23.36 -9.39
N HIS A 361 6.55 -23.98 -8.55
CA HIS A 361 7.06 -25.33 -8.79
C HIS A 361 7.18 -26.15 -7.50
N SER A 362 6.91 -27.46 -7.60
CA SER A 362 6.98 -28.43 -6.50
C SER A 362 8.38 -28.59 -5.89
N LEU A 363 9.40 -28.38 -6.73
CA LEU A 363 10.80 -28.74 -6.49
C LEU A 363 10.99 -30.24 -6.23
N GLN A 364 10.15 -31.07 -6.84
CA GLN A 364 10.24 -32.52 -6.83
C GLN A 364 10.38 -33.05 -8.26
N ALA A 365 10.68 -34.35 -8.40
CA ALA A 365 10.82 -35.00 -9.72
C ALA A 365 9.51 -34.89 -10.54
N ASP A 366 8.36 -34.97 -9.87
CA ASP A 366 7.07 -34.67 -10.48
C ASP A 366 6.89 -33.16 -10.65
N THR A 367 6.68 -32.72 -11.89
CA THR A 367 6.69 -31.31 -12.31
C THR A 367 5.37 -30.59 -12.02
N ASN A 368 4.83 -30.73 -10.81
CA ASN A 368 3.64 -30.01 -10.39
C ASN A 368 3.96 -28.54 -10.10
N GLY A 369 2.96 -27.68 -10.29
CA GLY A 369 3.09 -26.25 -10.10
C GLY A 369 2.04 -25.49 -10.90
N SER A 370 2.34 -24.21 -11.16
CA SER A 370 1.44 -23.35 -11.92
C SER A 370 2.18 -22.24 -12.65
N LEU A 371 1.58 -21.79 -13.75
CA LEU A 371 1.94 -20.57 -14.44
C LEU A 371 0.77 -19.59 -14.39
N ARG A 372 1.04 -18.34 -14.05
CA ARG A 372 0.11 -17.22 -14.20
C ARG A 372 0.76 -16.15 -15.07
N LEU A 373 0.08 -15.75 -16.14
CA LEU A 373 0.45 -14.63 -16.98
C LEU A 373 -0.57 -13.52 -16.79
N GLU A 374 -0.10 -12.30 -16.64
CA GLU A 374 -0.97 -11.15 -16.36
C GLU A 374 -0.57 -9.97 -17.23
N TRP A 375 -1.58 -9.23 -17.67
CA TRP A 375 -1.43 -7.96 -18.34
C TRP A 375 -2.26 -6.91 -17.61
N LEU A 376 -1.59 -5.83 -17.19
CA LEU A 376 -2.20 -4.67 -16.55
C LEU A 376 -2.06 -3.46 -17.48
N LYS A 377 -3.17 -2.81 -17.77
CA LYS A 377 -3.21 -1.58 -18.57
C LYS A 377 -3.74 -0.40 -17.75
N ASN A 378 -2.96 0.67 -17.64
CA ASN A 378 -3.39 1.93 -17.02
C ASN A 378 -4.56 2.55 -17.78
N LEU A 379 -5.61 2.89 -17.04
CA LEU A 379 -6.83 3.51 -17.58
C LEU A 379 -6.91 5.02 -17.30
N ALA A 380 -5.88 5.64 -16.72
CA ALA A 380 -5.88 7.07 -16.39
C ALA A 380 -6.23 7.97 -17.59
N ASP A 381 -5.72 7.66 -18.78
CA ASP A 381 -5.92 8.47 -20.00
C ASP A 381 -7.17 8.04 -20.82
N SER A 382 -8.01 7.15 -20.29
CA SER A 382 -9.13 6.55 -21.05
C SER A 382 -10.40 7.42 -21.15
N GLY A 383 -10.39 8.63 -20.59
CA GLY A 383 -11.55 9.54 -20.61
C GLY A 383 -12.72 9.12 -19.71
N ILE A 384 -12.55 8.07 -18.90
CA ILE A 384 -13.53 7.69 -17.87
C ILE A 384 -13.48 8.75 -16.76
N ALA A 385 -14.59 9.47 -16.57
CA ALA A 385 -14.71 10.53 -15.57
C ALA A 385 -14.33 10.00 -14.17
N GLY A 386 -13.35 10.65 -13.52
CA GLY A 386 -12.80 10.23 -12.22
C GLY A 386 -11.54 9.36 -12.30
N GLY A 387 -10.85 9.30 -13.45
CA GLY A 387 -9.62 8.56 -13.70
C GLY A 387 -8.53 8.81 -12.65
N ARG A 388 -8.51 7.98 -11.59
CA ARG A 388 -7.40 7.91 -10.65
C ARG A 388 -6.28 7.12 -11.30
N ASN A 389 -5.03 7.57 -11.13
CA ASN A 389 -3.81 6.99 -11.70
C ASN A 389 -3.53 5.51 -11.34
N ASN A 390 -4.38 4.89 -10.53
CA ASN A 390 -4.18 3.57 -9.92
C ASN A 390 -5.14 2.50 -10.47
N LEU A 391 -6.14 2.87 -11.28
CA LEU A 391 -7.04 1.91 -11.90
C LEU A 391 -6.37 1.26 -13.12
N ARG A 392 -6.46 -0.07 -13.20
CA ARG A 392 -5.90 -0.90 -14.25
C ARG A 392 -6.97 -1.81 -14.83
N PHE A 393 -7.02 -1.94 -16.15
CA PHE A 393 -7.62 -3.11 -16.77
C PHE A 393 -6.68 -4.29 -16.52
N HIS A 394 -7.21 -5.42 -16.07
CA HIS A 394 -6.43 -6.56 -15.61
C HIS A 394 -6.93 -7.83 -16.28
N THR A 395 -6.06 -8.43 -17.08
CA THR A 395 -6.29 -9.74 -17.70
C THR A 395 -5.29 -10.74 -17.14
N GLN A 396 -5.75 -11.92 -16.76
CA GLN A 396 -4.89 -12.98 -16.22
C GLN A 396 -5.23 -14.31 -16.89
N LEU A 397 -4.21 -15.09 -17.22
CA LEU A 397 -4.34 -16.49 -17.63
C LEU A 397 -3.55 -17.34 -16.63
N PHE A 398 -4.25 -18.20 -15.90
CA PHE A 398 -3.68 -19.17 -14.98
C PHE A 398 -3.78 -20.57 -15.57
N THR A 399 -2.75 -21.38 -15.43
CA THR A 399 -2.81 -22.83 -15.67
C THR A 399 -1.94 -23.58 -14.67
N GLY A 400 -2.48 -24.65 -14.09
CA GLY A 400 -1.77 -25.47 -13.11
C GLY A 400 -2.60 -25.76 -11.86
N TYR A 401 -1.89 -25.98 -10.75
CA TYR A 401 -2.44 -26.34 -9.44
C TYR A 401 -2.49 -25.14 -8.49
N GLY A 402 -3.43 -25.15 -7.53
CA GLY A 402 -3.51 -24.11 -6.51
C GLY A 402 -4.05 -22.76 -6.99
N ASP A 403 -5.04 -22.77 -7.91
CA ASP A 403 -5.82 -21.55 -8.22
C ASP A 403 -6.52 -21.05 -6.95
N SER A 404 -7.14 -21.97 -6.20
CA SER A 404 -7.65 -21.77 -4.83
C SER A 404 -7.15 -22.90 -3.92
N LEU A 405 -7.22 -22.70 -2.60
CA LEU A 405 -6.93 -23.77 -1.64
C LEU A 405 -7.87 -24.96 -1.80
N LEU A 406 -9.15 -24.73 -2.09
CA LEU A 406 -10.12 -25.80 -2.30
C LEU A 406 -9.77 -26.69 -3.52
N ASP A 407 -9.04 -26.12 -4.48
CA ASP A 407 -8.60 -26.77 -5.72
C ASP A 407 -7.08 -27.03 -5.74
N TYR A 408 -6.41 -27.10 -4.59
CA TYR A 408 -4.94 -27.23 -4.55
C TYR A 408 -4.41 -28.44 -5.33
N ASN A 409 -5.10 -29.58 -5.26
CA ASN A 409 -4.76 -30.84 -5.92
C ASN A 409 -5.44 -31.02 -7.28
N ARG A 410 -6.03 -29.96 -7.85
CA ARG A 410 -6.74 -30.01 -9.13
C ARG A 410 -6.12 -29.06 -10.15
N ARG A 411 -5.68 -29.60 -11.27
CA ARG A 411 -5.19 -28.80 -12.40
C ARG A 411 -6.36 -28.11 -13.11
N ARG A 412 -6.25 -26.80 -13.32
CA ARG A 412 -7.25 -25.99 -14.04
C ARG A 412 -6.57 -24.95 -14.91
N THR A 413 -7.27 -24.52 -15.95
CA THR A 413 -6.92 -23.34 -16.75
C THR A 413 -8.02 -22.31 -16.60
N VAL A 414 -7.64 -21.08 -16.23
CA VAL A 414 -8.57 -20.01 -15.86
C VAL A 414 -8.17 -18.72 -16.55
N LEU A 415 -9.10 -18.16 -17.33
CA LEU A 415 -9.01 -16.80 -17.85
C LEU A 415 -9.76 -15.86 -16.91
N SER A 416 -9.13 -14.76 -16.53
CA SER A 416 -9.68 -13.70 -15.69
C SER A 416 -9.62 -12.39 -16.45
N ILE A 417 -10.72 -11.65 -16.47
CA ILE A 417 -10.82 -10.33 -17.08
C ILE A 417 -11.57 -9.40 -16.13
N GLY A 418 -10.95 -8.28 -15.78
CA GLY A 418 -11.54 -7.35 -14.84
C GLY A 418 -10.80 -6.05 -14.67
N LEU A 419 -11.04 -5.44 -13.51
CA LEU A 419 -10.39 -4.20 -13.09
C LEU A 419 -9.61 -4.45 -11.81
N SER A 420 -8.48 -3.75 -11.68
CA SER A 420 -7.67 -3.78 -10.48
C SER A 420 -7.23 -2.38 -10.06
N LEU A 421 -7.15 -2.16 -8.75
CA LEU A 421 -6.43 -1.06 -8.13
C LEU A 421 -5.04 -1.57 -7.73
N VAL A 422 -4.03 -0.86 -8.22
CA VAL A 422 -2.62 -1.12 -7.92
C VAL A 422 -2.03 0.13 -7.28
N ASP A 423 -1.29 -0.06 -6.19
CA ASP A 423 -0.85 1.02 -5.29
C ASP A 423 0.67 1.18 -5.25
N TRP A 424 1.40 0.77 -6.29
CA TRP A 424 2.84 0.94 -6.38
C TRP A 424 3.27 1.57 -7.69
#